data_AF-A0A4Z1F4H0-F1
#
_entry.id   AF-A0A4Z1F4H0-F1
#
_cell.length_a   1.000
_cell.length_b   1.000
_cell.length_c   1.000
_cell.angle_alpha   90.00
_cell.angle_beta   90.00
_cell.angle_gamma   90.00
#
_symmetry.space_group_name_H-M   'P 1'
#
loop_
_entity.id
_entity.type
_entity.pdbx_description
1 polymer ?
#
loop_
_entity_poly.entity_id
_entity_poly.type
_entity_poly.pdbx_seq_one_letter_code
_entity_poly.pdbx_strand_id
1 'polypeptide(L)'
;MENIESQLPFDNPNLHIRRETEESTGYKGIRGRPCCFRRLYDRFLPRKTAERTVTIHNTNDLTQLATENNLLKQRIDSLFQERGQARIQNQAFLQQLERFTRENNELNIRCEKLQHEISIFFDQKKSCEAAAEKALADLDSTNSLLQANNDELRKLRKLEHKYNTVVMDLEFQGQKYQNLSENFETQKRQNLTLNDELTTSKNLASNCVDLRQKLEGLEEEIGYHKQKAMRFRAIIQKSNAPVEINDEVNADEFGWLREEIYRIIHSSYRMRRVHPVRRNPALQIAETYLYNLFNFGLDEFELESAIEAFVFGHLDKSLLFKGFFGLGDMDESLGMEPGLRNFESMLNENHPDQHIEIAEWRTATMKCAKLLQPVNPSRPPGPYIRVARELMWLLDPLLKHSQNETDQLMGRWQALCMKALKLTMKVRNYKDVYRCEIPLPGDVLKDNEIDIQSEIHSENCKKYAELNGRTIAYALSGALVKYSAEEPEGKVVLVKPWVVTHVHPDERK
;
A
#
# COMPACT_ATOMS: atom_id res chain seq x y z
N MET A 1 -28.78 65.36 -20.81
CA MET A 1 -29.70 65.99 -19.84
C MET A 1 -30.66 64.91 -19.40
N GLU A 2 -30.70 64.69 -18.08
CA GLU A 2 -31.67 63.93 -17.26
C GLU A 2 -31.77 62.40 -17.52
N ASN A 3 -31.21 61.54 -16.66
CA ASN A 3 -31.57 61.17 -15.26
C ASN A 3 -33.02 60.74 -15.07
N ILE A 4 -33.25 59.43 -14.93
CA ILE A 4 -34.21 58.87 -13.97
C ILE A 4 -33.56 57.65 -13.31
N GLU A 5 -33.41 57.75 -11.99
CA GLU A 5 -32.93 56.77 -11.03
C GLU A 5 -34.02 55.75 -10.63
N SER A 6 -33.62 54.84 -9.74
CA SER A 6 -34.42 54.10 -8.74
C SER A 6 -34.96 52.72 -9.18
N GLN A 7 -34.91 51.65 -8.39
CA GLN A 7 -34.38 51.36 -7.04
C GLN A 7 -34.39 49.82 -6.91
N LEU A 8 -33.35 49.21 -6.31
CA LEU A 8 -33.35 47.82 -5.84
C LEU A 8 -33.18 47.83 -4.32
N PRO A 9 -33.94 47.03 -3.55
CA PRO A 9 -33.64 46.81 -2.15
C PRO A 9 -32.76 45.56 -1.95
N PHE A 10 -31.78 45.77 -1.06
CA PHE A 10 -31.13 44.87 -0.09
C PHE A 10 -31.97 43.62 0.30
N ASP A 11 -31.42 42.43 0.61
CA ASP A 11 -30.41 42.17 1.64
C ASP A 11 -29.66 40.83 1.42
N ASN A 12 -28.37 40.84 1.77
CA ASN A 12 -27.46 39.70 1.87
C ASN A 12 -26.83 39.72 3.28
N PRO A 13 -26.98 38.69 4.14
CA PRO A 13 -26.34 38.70 5.44
C PRO A 13 -24.96 38.01 5.40
N ASN A 14 -23.94 38.83 5.64
CA ASN A 14 -22.75 38.58 6.47
C ASN A 14 -21.85 37.36 6.18
N LEU A 15 -20.64 37.66 5.70
CA LEU A 15 -19.38 37.21 6.33
C LEU A 15 -18.24 38.14 5.91
N HIS A 16 -18.01 39.17 6.73
CA HIS A 16 -16.83 40.03 6.65
C HIS A 16 -15.58 39.24 7.08
N ILE A 17 -14.65 39.01 6.13
CA ILE A 17 -13.26 38.71 6.47
C ILE A 17 -12.58 40.04 6.78
N ARG A 18 -12.51 40.37 8.08
CA ARG A 18 -11.73 41.47 8.61
C ARG A 18 -10.26 41.06 8.58
N ARG A 19 -9.44 41.73 7.78
CA ARG A 19 -7.98 41.71 7.92
C ARG A 19 -7.64 42.57 9.13
N GLU A 20 -7.32 41.93 10.25
CA GLU A 20 -6.62 42.58 11.35
C GLU A 20 -5.12 42.38 11.12
N THR A 21 -4.48 43.46 10.66
CA THR A 21 -3.08 43.75 10.95
C THR A 21 -3.01 44.11 12.43
N GLU A 22 -2.47 43.22 13.25
CA GLU A 22 -2.06 43.57 14.61
C GLU A 22 -0.55 43.71 14.72
N GLU A 23 -0.23 44.81 15.38
CA GLU A 23 1.08 45.36 15.65
C GLU A 23 1.88 44.50 16.63
N SER A 24 3.19 44.65 16.50
CA SER A 24 4.24 44.30 17.45
C SER A 24 3.87 44.71 18.88
N THR A 25 3.38 43.76 19.68
CA THR A 25 3.38 43.85 21.13
C THR A 25 4.63 43.18 21.69
N GLY A 26 5.50 44.00 22.27
CA GLY A 26 6.74 43.56 22.89
C GLY A 26 6.47 42.59 24.05
N TYR A 27 6.89 41.34 23.88
CA TYR A 27 6.91 40.36 24.95
C TYR A 27 8.26 40.43 25.69
N LYS A 28 8.22 41.01 26.89
CA LYS A 28 9.28 40.93 27.89
C LYS A 28 9.38 39.51 28.43
N GLY A 29 10.57 38.93 28.30
CA GLY A 29 11.24 38.09 29.29
C GLY A 29 10.45 36.90 29.86
N ILE A 30 10.57 35.74 29.21
CA ILE A 30 10.45 34.46 29.90
C ILE A 30 11.76 33.68 29.72
N ARG A 31 12.32 33.40 30.90
CA ARG A 31 13.56 32.69 31.25
C ARG A 31 13.89 31.52 30.32
N GLY A 32 15.16 31.52 29.89
CA GLY A 32 15.76 30.44 29.12
C GLY A 32 15.60 29.09 29.80
N ARG A 33 15.13 28.11 29.02
CA ARG A 33 15.26 26.70 29.37
C ARG A 33 16.75 26.33 29.32
N PRO A 34 17.29 25.65 30.34
CA PRO A 34 18.67 25.22 30.34
C PRO A 34 18.88 24.09 29.34
N CYS A 35 19.76 24.32 28.36
CA CYS A 35 20.29 23.27 27.49
C CYS A 35 20.97 22.20 28.34
N CYS A 36 20.31 21.05 28.50
CA CYS A 36 20.81 19.93 29.31
C CYS A 36 21.99 19.18 28.65
N PHE A 37 22.39 19.57 27.43
CA PHE A 37 23.50 18.93 26.71
C PHE A 37 24.89 19.48 27.01
N ARG A 38 25.03 20.55 27.81
CA ARG A 38 26.35 21.14 28.11
C ARG A 38 27.02 20.57 29.37
N ARG A 39 26.32 19.81 30.21
CA ARG A 39 26.88 19.26 31.47
C ARG A 39 27.64 17.94 31.33
N LEU A 40 27.61 17.27 30.17
CA LEU A 40 28.37 16.03 29.97
C LEU A 40 29.81 16.26 29.51
N TYR A 41 30.14 17.43 28.96
CA TYR A 41 31.51 17.74 28.50
C TYR A 41 32.41 18.30 29.61
N ASP A 42 31.86 18.96 30.63
CA ASP A 42 32.66 19.51 31.73
C ASP A 42 33.08 18.45 32.78
N ARG A 43 32.60 17.21 32.66
CA ARG A 43 32.98 16.10 33.55
C ARG A 43 34.22 15.32 33.06
N PHE A 44 34.70 15.58 31.85
CA PHE A 44 35.84 14.89 31.23
C PHE A 44 37.06 15.77 30.98
N LEU A 45 37.01 17.06 31.34
CA LEU A 45 38.23 17.87 31.41
C LEU A 45 38.84 17.67 32.81
N PRO A 46 40.07 17.12 32.93
CA PRO A 46 40.75 17.05 34.20
C PRO A 46 40.89 18.48 34.73
N ARG A 47 40.34 18.75 35.93
CA ARG A 47 40.77 19.90 36.71
C ARG A 47 42.30 19.83 36.76
N LYS A 48 42.97 20.94 36.43
CA LYS A 48 44.39 21.15 36.68
C LYS A 48 44.66 20.90 38.17
N THR A 49 44.92 19.65 38.52
CA THR A 49 45.50 19.29 39.80
C THR A 49 46.95 19.71 39.73
N ALA A 50 47.36 20.49 40.72
CA ALA A 50 48.72 20.91 40.95
C ALA A 50 49.69 19.76 40.68
N GLU A 51 50.80 20.09 40.01
CA GLU A 51 51.92 19.23 39.66
C GLU A 51 52.35 18.39 40.86
N ARG A 52 51.77 17.20 40.99
CA ARG A 52 52.32 16.13 41.80
C ARG A 52 53.09 15.26 40.82
N THR A 53 54.39 15.47 40.79
CA THR A 53 55.37 14.60 40.13
C THR A 53 55.24 13.20 40.75
N VAL A 54 54.38 12.37 40.17
CA VAL A 54 54.32 10.95 40.48
C VAL A 54 55.58 10.34 39.90
N THR A 55 56.50 9.96 40.78
CA THR A 55 57.72 9.24 40.42
C THR A 55 57.30 7.83 40.01
N ILE A 56 57.27 7.55 38.72
CA ILE A 56 56.96 6.22 38.18
C ILE A 56 58.17 5.33 38.47
N HIS A 57 58.05 4.48 39.48
CA HIS A 57 59.14 3.58 39.91
C HIS A 57 59.13 2.22 39.21
N ASN A 58 58.22 1.97 38.27
CA ASN A 58 58.09 0.67 37.62
C ASN A 58 57.90 0.82 36.10
N THR A 59 58.75 0.16 35.32
CA THR A 59 58.69 0.14 33.85
C THR A 59 57.40 -0.47 33.31
N ASN A 60 56.75 -1.33 34.11
CA ASN A 60 55.48 -1.96 33.75
C ASN A 60 54.32 -0.96 33.67
N ASP A 61 54.30 0.06 34.54
CA ASP A 61 53.23 1.07 34.56
C ASP A 61 53.30 1.98 33.31
N LEU A 62 54.51 2.27 32.84
CA LEU A 62 54.73 3.01 31.58
C LEU A 62 54.26 2.22 30.36
N THR A 63 54.53 0.91 30.31
CA THR A 63 54.06 0.06 29.22
C THR A 63 52.53 -0.08 29.21
N GLN A 64 51.91 -0.17 30.38
CA GLN A 64 50.45 -0.20 30.50
C GLN A 64 49.84 1.12 30.01
N LEU A 65 50.34 2.27 30.47
CA LEU A 65 49.88 3.59 30.03
C LEU A 65 50.09 3.82 28.52
N ALA A 66 51.19 3.31 27.95
CA ALA A 66 51.41 3.39 26.50
C ALA A 66 50.38 2.54 25.73
N THR A 67 50.05 1.36 26.24
CA THR A 67 49.07 0.45 25.63
C THR A 67 47.65 1.05 25.70
N GLU A 68 47.27 1.60 26.84
CA GLU A 68 45.98 2.28 27.03
C GLU A 68 45.85 3.53 26.13
N ASN A 69 46.92 4.33 25.99
CA ASN A 69 46.93 5.46 25.07
C ASN A 69 46.80 5.04 23.60
N ASN A 70 47.46 3.95 23.20
CA ASN A 70 47.33 3.43 21.83
C ASN A 70 45.91 2.92 21.56
N LEU A 71 45.28 2.24 22.52
CA LEU A 71 43.89 1.80 22.41
C LEU A 71 42.92 2.98 22.33
N LEU A 72 43.14 4.02 23.15
CA LEU A 72 42.32 5.23 23.12
C LEU A 72 42.45 5.96 21.78
N LYS A 73 43.67 6.08 21.24
CA LYS A 73 43.93 6.66 19.92
C LYS A 73 43.20 5.89 18.82
N GLN A 74 43.27 4.55 18.84
CA GLN A 74 42.57 3.71 17.87
C GLN A 74 41.03 3.88 17.95
N ARG A 75 40.47 3.99 19.15
CA ARG A 75 39.04 4.28 19.34
C ARG A 75 38.65 5.65 18.79
N ILE A 76 39.47 6.68 19.03
CA ILE A 76 39.24 8.03 18.50
C ILE A 76 39.27 8.03 16.97
N ASP A 77 40.26 7.37 16.36
CA ASP A 77 40.38 7.26 14.91
C ASP A 77 39.17 6.53 14.28
N SER A 78 38.69 5.45 14.92
CA SER A 78 37.47 4.74 14.51
C SER A 78 36.23 5.65 14.53
N LEU A 79 36.05 6.43 15.60
CA LEU A 79 34.93 7.37 15.72
C LEU A 79 34.99 8.48 14.67
N PHE A 80 36.18 8.96 14.31
CA PHE A 80 36.34 9.92 13.22
C PHE A 80 36.00 9.30 11.86
N GLN A 81 36.36 8.04 11.63
CA GLN A 81 36.01 7.31 10.41
C GLN A 81 34.49 7.10 10.27
N GLU A 82 33.83 6.65 11.34
CA GLU A 82 32.37 6.51 11.39
C GLU A 82 31.65 7.84 11.13
N ARG A 83 32.13 8.92 11.77
CA ARG A 83 31.59 10.27 11.53
C ARG A 83 31.80 10.73 10.08
N GLY A 84 32.92 10.36 9.47
CA GLY A 84 33.20 10.60 8.06
C GLY A 84 32.22 9.88 7.15
N GLN A 85 31.97 8.59 7.40
CA GLN A 85 30.98 7.79 6.66
C GLN A 85 29.56 8.34 6.81
N ALA A 86 29.16 8.71 8.04
CA ALA A 86 27.85 9.31 8.29
C ALA A 86 27.65 10.64 7.54
N ARG A 87 28.69 11.46 7.40
CA ARG A 87 28.64 12.69 6.59
C ARG A 87 28.43 12.39 5.11
N ILE A 88 29.13 11.39 4.56
CA ILE A 88 28.98 10.98 3.15
C ILE A 88 27.56 10.45 2.91
N GLN A 89 27.04 9.62 3.82
CA GLN A 89 25.67 9.10 3.74
C GLN A 89 24.63 10.23 3.81
N ASN A 90 24.79 11.18 4.74
CA ASN A 90 23.90 12.34 4.83
C ASN A 90 23.94 13.21 3.58
N GLN A 91 25.11 13.38 2.96
CA GLN A 91 25.23 14.13 1.71
C GLN A 91 24.54 13.41 0.55
N ALA A 92 24.68 12.08 0.45
CA ALA A 92 23.96 11.28 -0.55
C ALA A 92 22.44 11.36 -0.36
N PHE A 93 21.96 11.32 0.89
CA PHE A 93 20.56 11.47 1.22
C PHE A 93 20.01 12.84 0.83
N LEU A 94 20.75 13.92 1.11
CA LEU A 94 20.35 15.28 0.69
C LEU A 94 20.26 15.42 -0.83
N GLN A 95 21.20 14.83 -1.57
CA GLN A 95 21.14 14.82 -3.05
C GLN A 95 19.93 14.03 -3.56
N GLN A 96 19.58 12.92 -2.91
CA GLN A 96 18.40 12.14 -3.26
C GLN A 96 17.10 12.92 -2.97
N LEU A 97 17.01 13.61 -1.84
CA LEU A 97 15.88 14.46 -1.49
C LEU A 97 15.69 15.62 -2.47
N GLU A 98 16.79 16.21 -2.94
CA GLU A 98 16.77 17.28 -3.95
C GLU A 98 16.32 16.77 -5.33
N ARG A 99 16.66 15.52 -5.70
CA ARG A 99 16.12 14.87 -6.90
C ARG A 99 14.62 14.62 -6.78
N PHE A 100 14.17 14.05 -5.67
CA PHE A 100 12.75 13.82 -5.42
C PHE A 100 11.94 15.12 -5.42
N THR A 101 12.46 16.19 -4.82
CA THR A 101 11.80 17.50 -4.84
C THR A 101 11.65 18.03 -6.27
N ARG A 102 12.67 17.87 -7.11
CA ARG A 102 12.62 18.24 -8.53
C ARG A 102 11.60 17.43 -9.32
N GLU A 103 11.62 16.11 -9.15
CA GLU A 103 10.66 15.20 -9.81
C GLU A 103 9.21 15.51 -9.40
N ASN A 104 8.98 15.80 -8.12
CA ASN A 104 7.66 16.17 -7.61
C ASN A 104 7.17 17.51 -8.18
N ASN A 105 8.06 18.50 -8.30
CA ASN A 105 7.72 19.78 -8.94
C ASN A 105 7.40 19.59 -10.43
N GLU A 106 8.14 18.74 -11.15
CA GLU A 106 7.85 18.41 -12.54
C GLU A 106 6.49 17.70 -12.69
N LEU A 107 6.19 16.75 -11.78
CA LEU A 107 4.92 16.07 -11.75
C LEU A 107 3.76 17.05 -11.50
N ASN A 108 3.94 18.01 -10.58
CA ASN A 108 2.94 19.02 -10.29
C ASN A 108 2.66 19.91 -11.51
N ILE A 109 3.70 20.35 -12.23
CA ILE A 109 3.55 21.11 -13.49
C ILE A 109 2.77 20.29 -14.54
N ARG A 110 3.04 18.98 -14.66
CA ARG A 110 2.31 18.09 -15.57
C ARG A 110 0.84 17.95 -15.17
N CYS A 111 0.54 17.85 -13.87
CA CYS A 111 -0.84 17.79 -13.37
C CYS A 111 -1.61 19.08 -13.64
N GLU A 112 -1.00 20.25 -13.41
CA GLU A 112 -1.60 21.55 -13.73
C GLU A 112 -1.89 21.68 -15.23
N LYS A 113 -0.95 21.22 -16.09
CA LYS A 113 -1.15 21.19 -17.53
C LYS A 113 -2.32 20.29 -17.94
N LEU A 114 -2.40 19.08 -17.39
CA LEU A 114 -3.51 18.15 -17.64
C LEU A 114 -4.87 18.71 -17.17
N GLN A 115 -4.91 19.37 -16.01
CA GLN A 115 -6.12 20.03 -15.54
C GLN A 115 -6.58 21.14 -16.50
N HIS A 116 -5.64 21.92 -17.04
CA HIS A 116 -5.94 22.93 -18.05
C HIS A 116 -6.47 22.31 -19.35
N GLU A 117 -5.84 21.24 -19.84
CA GLU A 117 -6.31 20.50 -21.02
C GLU A 117 -7.72 19.92 -20.84
N ILE A 118 -8.01 19.36 -19.66
CA ILE A 118 -9.35 18.88 -19.29
C ILE A 118 -10.37 20.02 -19.31
N SER A 119 -10.02 21.19 -18.75
CA SER A 119 -10.89 22.37 -18.78
C SER A 119 -11.23 22.80 -20.21
N ILE A 120 -10.21 22.87 -21.10
CA ILE A 120 -10.41 23.18 -22.52
C ILE A 120 -11.36 22.16 -23.17
N PHE A 121 -11.19 20.87 -22.88
CA PHE A 121 -12.05 19.83 -23.41
C PHE A 121 -13.51 19.98 -22.95
N PHE A 122 -13.74 20.34 -21.69
CA PHE A 122 -15.09 20.60 -21.18
C PHE A 122 -15.75 21.81 -21.88
N ASP A 123 -15.00 22.89 -22.11
CA ASP A 123 -15.51 24.06 -22.83
C ASP A 123 -15.84 23.74 -24.29
N GLN A 124 -14.98 22.96 -24.97
CA GLN A 124 -15.24 22.47 -26.33
C GLN A 124 -16.48 21.58 -26.39
N LYS A 125 -16.63 20.66 -25.43
CA LYS A 125 -17.81 19.79 -25.33
C LYS A 125 -19.09 20.63 -25.19
N LYS A 126 -19.10 21.62 -24.29
CA LYS A 126 -20.25 22.51 -24.08
C LYS A 126 -20.58 23.33 -25.32
N SER A 127 -19.56 23.78 -26.06
CA SER A 127 -19.74 24.46 -27.34
C SER A 127 -20.35 23.54 -28.41
N CYS A 128 -19.92 22.27 -28.47
CA CYS A 128 -20.49 21.27 -29.38
C CYS A 128 -21.95 20.93 -29.02
N GLU A 129 -22.26 20.80 -27.73
CA GLU A 129 -23.64 20.59 -27.24
C GLU A 129 -24.56 21.75 -27.64
N ALA A 130 -24.12 23.01 -27.44
CA ALA A 130 -24.88 24.18 -27.86
C ALA A 130 -25.07 24.25 -29.40
N ALA A 131 -24.06 23.84 -30.18
CA ALA A 131 -24.17 23.77 -31.63
C ALA A 131 -25.17 22.68 -32.08
N ALA A 132 -25.17 21.53 -31.40
CA ALA A 132 -26.11 20.44 -31.66
C ALA A 132 -27.55 20.84 -31.30
N GLU A 133 -27.78 21.49 -30.16
CA GLU A 133 -29.09 22.03 -29.77
C GLU A 133 -29.61 23.04 -30.79
N LYS A 134 -28.75 23.94 -31.28
CA LYS A 134 -29.11 24.88 -32.34
C LYS A 134 -29.48 24.17 -33.64
N ALA A 135 -28.70 23.17 -34.06
CA ALA A 135 -28.98 22.40 -35.27
C ALA A 135 -30.32 21.65 -35.18
N LEU A 136 -30.67 21.12 -34.00
CA LEU A 136 -31.97 20.52 -33.71
C LEU A 136 -33.11 21.55 -33.85
N ALA A 137 -32.95 22.73 -33.27
CA ALA A 137 -33.94 23.81 -33.40
C ALA A 137 -34.13 24.27 -34.85
N ASP A 138 -33.03 24.39 -35.61
CA ASP A 138 -33.08 24.74 -37.04
C ASP A 138 -33.79 23.63 -37.85
N LEU A 139 -33.57 22.36 -37.51
CA LEU A 139 -34.26 21.22 -38.14
C LEU A 139 -35.77 21.25 -37.87
N ASP A 140 -36.19 21.51 -36.64
CA ASP A 140 -37.61 21.62 -36.27
C ASP A 140 -38.30 22.79 -36.99
N SER A 141 -37.61 23.92 -37.13
CA SER A 141 -38.07 25.06 -37.93
C SER A 141 -38.24 24.67 -39.41
N THR A 142 -37.26 23.96 -39.97
CA THR A 142 -37.28 23.51 -41.36
C THR A 142 -38.42 22.51 -41.61
N ASN A 143 -38.64 21.58 -40.68
CA ASN A 143 -39.76 20.63 -40.72
C ASN A 143 -41.12 21.35 -40.67
N SER A 144 -41.25 22.38 -39.83
CA SER A 144 -42.46 23.21 -39.77
C SER A 144 -42.72 23.93 -41.10
N LEU A 145 -41.67 24.43 -41.75
CA LEU A 145 -41.72 25.07 -43.07
C LEU A 145 -42.11 24.08 -44.18
N LEU A 146 -41.55 22.87 -44.16
CA LEU A 146 -41.92 21.79 -45.08
C LEU A 146 -43.38 21.37 -44.90
N GLN A 147 -43.86 21.33 -43.66
CA GLN A 147 -45.26 21.02 -43.37
C GLN A 147 -46.20 22.11 -43.88
N ALA A 148 -45.85 23.39 -43.72
CA ALA A 148 -46.60 24.51 -44.29
C ALA A 148 -46.62 24.47 -45.84
N ASN A 149 -45.49 24.19 -46.47
CA ASN A 149 -45.40 24.01 -47.93
C ASN A 149 -46.22 22.80 -48.42
N ASN A 150 -46.24 21.70 -47.68
CA ASN A 150 -47.06 20.54 -48.00
C ASN A 150 -48.57 20.85 -47.89
N ASP A 151 -48.98 21.66 -46.92
CA ASP A 151 -50.36 22.12 -46.80
C ASP A 151 -50.74 23.08 -47.94
N GLU A 152 -49.80 23.92 -48.40
CA GLU A 152 -49.97 24.79 -49.57
C GLU A 152 -50.07 23.98 -50.88
N LEU A 153 -49.21 22.98 -51.07
CA LEU A 153 -49.30 22.02 -52.18
C LEU A 153 -50.63 21.25 -52.15
N ARG A 154 -51.16 20.95 -50.97
CA ARG A 154 -52.50 20.35 -50.81
C ARG A 154 -53.61 21.31 -51.27
N LYS A 155 -53.47 22.62 -51.03
CA LYS A 155 -54.38 23.65 -51.55
C LYS A 155 -54.25 23.80 -53.06
N LEU A 156 -53.03 23.77 -53.60
CA LEU A 156 -52.78 23.82 -55.04
C LEU A 156 -53.33 22.59 -55.76
N ARG A 157 -53.19 21.37 -55.22
CA ARG A 157 -53.84 20.17 -55.79
C ARG A 157 -55.37 20.26 -55.80
N LYS A 158 -55.97 20.92 -54.81
CA LYS A 158 -57.42 21.21 -54.81
C LYS A 158 -57.80 22.24 -55.89
N LEU A 159 -56.90 23.17 -56.23
CA LEU A 159 -57.08 24.11 -57.36
C LEU A 159 -56.85 23.43 -58.71
N GLU A 160 -55.85 22.56 -58.82
CA GLU A 160 -55.54 21.76 -60.00
C GLU A 160 -56.69 20.81 -60.35
N HIS A 161 -57.37 20.25 -59.35
CA HIS A 161 -58.59 19.46 -59.57
C HIS A 161 -59.78 20.31 -60.07
N LYS A 162 -59.83 21.61 -59.71
CA LYS A 162 -60.80 22.57 -60.28
C LYS A 162 -60.41 23.03 -61.69
N TYR A 163 -59.11 23.13 -62.00
CA TYR A 163 -58.59 23.55 -63.30
C TYR A 163 -58.66 22.44 -64.36
N ASN A 164 -58.44 21.18 -63.96
CA ASN A 164 -58.59 19.99 -64.83
C ASN A 164 -60.04 19.69 -65.23
N THR A 165 -61.02 20.42 -64.69
CA THR A 165 -62.42 20.36 -65.16
C THR A 165 -62.70 21.39 -66.27
N VAL A 166 -61.77 22.31 -66.57
CA VAL A 166 -61.99 23.41 -67.53
C VAL A 166 -61.02 23.40 -68.72
N VAL A 167 -59.91 22.68 -68.69
CA VAL A 167 -58.91 22.72 -69.79
C VAL A 167 -58.90 21.43 -70.60
N MET A 168 -60.01 21.18 -71.29
CA MET A 168 -59.99 20.51 -72.59
C MET A 168 -60.26 21.54 -73.69
N ASP A 169 -59.32 22.46 -73.91
CA ASP A 169 -59.26 23.14 -75.20
C ASP A 169 -57.82 23.51 -75.57
N LEU A 170 -57.40 22.89 -76.67
CA LEU A 170 -56.46 23.32 -77.70
C LEU A 170 -55.12 23.98 -77.31
N GLU A 171 -54.07 23.19 -77.56
CA GLU A 171 -52.84 23.57 -78.27
C GLU A 171 -52.03 24.77 -77.76
N PHE A 172 -50.93 24.47 -77.05
CA PHE A 172 -49.66 25.17 -77.30
C PHE A 172 -48.46 24.26 -76.98
N GLN A 173 -48.04 23.47 -77.97
CA GLN A 173 -47.13 22.33 -77.84
C GLN A 173 -45.65 22.64 -78.16
N GLY A 174 -45.24 23.92 -78.22
CA GLY A 174 -43.89 24.30 -78.67
C GLY A 174 -42.86 24.62 -77.56
N GLN A 175 -43.28 25.10 -76.39
CA GLN A 175 -42.36 25.51 -75.31
C GLN A 175 -42.21 24.48 -74.17
N LYS A 176 -43.01 23.41 -74.21
CA LYS A 176 -43.10 22.44 -73.11
C LYS A 176 -41.89 21.50 -73.06
N TYR A 177 -41.28 21.16 -74.20
CA TYR A 177 -40.17 20.20 -74.27
C TYR A 177 -38.81 20.76 -73.83
N GLN A 178 -38.58 22.07 -73.93
CA GLN A 178 -37.33 22.69 -73.50
C GLN A 178 -37.30 22.92 -71.97
N ASN A 179 -38.42 23.36 -71.40
CA ASN A 179 -38.60 23.43 -69.94
C ASN A 179 -38.65 22.04 -69.28
N LEU A 180 -39.11 20.99 -69.98
CA LEU A 180 -39.05 19.61 -69.48
C LEU A 180 -37.62 19.06 -69.45
N SER A 181 -36.79 19.41 -70.44
CA SER A 181 -35.39 18.97 -70.50
C SER A 181 -34.52 19.63 -69.44
N GLU A 182 -34.67 20.95 -69.22
CA GLU A 182 -33.97 21.64 -68.13
C GLU A 182 -34.47 21.19 -66.75
N ASN A 183 -35.77 20.91 -66.59
CA ASN A 183 -36.29 20.30 -65.36
C ASN A 183 -35.71 18.91 -65.11
N PHE A 184 -35.51 18.08 -66.13
CA PHE A 184 -34.92 16.74 -65.97
C PHE A 184 -33.46 16.79 -65.52
N GLU A 185 -32.64 17.68 -66.08
CA GLU A 185 -31.25 17.86 -65.64
C GLU A 185 -31.16 18.48 -64.24
N THR A 186 -32.04 19.41 -63.91
CA THR A 186 -32.13 19.98 -62.55
C THR A 186 -32.55 18.93 -61.52
N GLN A 187 -33.53 18.08 -61.89
CA GLN A 187 -33.99 16.96 -61.07
C GLN A 187 -32.93 15.85 -60.93
N LYS A 188 -32.09 15.64 -61.94
CA LYS A 188 -30.97 14.70 -61.89
C LYS A 188 -29.87 15.18 -60.94
N ARG A 189 -29.54 16.49 -60.97
CA ARG A 189 -28.62 17.09 -59.99
C ARG A 189 -29.16 17.02 -58.57
N GLN A 190 -30.44 17.33 -58.38
CA GLN A 190 -31.10 17.20 -57.07
C GLN A 190 -31.10 15.75 -56.56
N ASN A 191 -31.31 14.76 -57.43
CA ASN A 191 -31.22 13.34 -57.05
C ASN A 191 -29.81 12.90 -56.66
N LEU A 192 -28.76 13.46 -57.28
CA LEU A 192 -27.37 13.21 -56.88
C LEU A 192 -27.09 13.80 -55.49
N THR A 193 -27.51 15.04 -55.24
CA THR A 193 -27.37 15.68 -53.92
C THR A 193 -28.15 14.92 -52.84
N LEU A 194 -29.37 14.47 -53.13
CA LEU A 194 -30.17 13.65 -52.23
C LEU A 194 -29.53 12.30 -51.91
N ASN A 195 -28.81 11.68 -52.85
CA ASN A 195 -28.09 10.42 -52.60
C ASN A 195 -26.85 10.63 -51.71
N ASP A 196 -26.14 11.74 -51.88
CA ASP A 196 -25.02 12.12 -51.02
C ASP A 196 -25.50 12.48 -49.60
N GLU A 197 -26.65 13.15 -49.48
CA GLU A 197 -27.34 13.40 -48.21
C GLU A 197 -27.85 12.10 -47.57
N LEU A 198 -28.35 11.15 -48.37
CA LEU A 198 -28.82 9.86 -47.87
C LEU A 198 -27.65 8.99 -47.37
N THR A 199 -26.50 9.02 -48.04
CA THR A 199 -25.30 8.29 -47.60
C THR A 199 -24.67 8.92 -46.35
N THR A 200 -24.62 10.25 -46.26
CA THR A 200 -24.21 10.94 -45.02
C THR A 200 -25.20 10.70 -43.88
N SER A 201 -26.50 10.70 -44.14
CA SER A 201 -27.54 10.33 -43.16
C SER A 201 -27.39 8.89 -42.66
N LYS A 202 -27.10 7.93 -43.54
CA LYS A 202 -26.80 6.53 -43.15
C LYS A 202 -25.55 6.41 -42.29
N ASN A 203 -24.49 7.16 -42.61
CA ASN A 203 -23.26 7.17 -41.81
C ASN A 203 -23.50 7.81 -40.42
N LEU A 204 -24.28 8.89 -40.35
CA LEU A 204 -24.73 9.50 -39.09
C LEU A 204 -25.59 8.55 -38.26
N ALA A 205 -26.49 7.80 -38.89
CA ALA A 205 -27.31 6.79 -38.22
C ALA A 205 -26.45 5.66 -37.64
N SER A 206 -25.44 5.18 -38.38
CA SER A 206 -24.47 4.19 -37.88
C SER A 206 -23.69 4.72 -36.67
N ASN A 207 -23.16 5.95 -36.74
CA ASN A 207 -22.45 6.57 -35.63
C ASN A 207 -23.35 6.76 -34.39
N CYS A 208 -24.64 7.05 -34.59
CA CYS A 208 -25.61 7.16 -33.50
C CYS A 208 -25.83 5.81 -32.81
N VAL A 209 -25.83 4.69 -33.54
CA VAL A 209 -25.94 3.34 -32.97
C VAL A 209 -24.69 3.03 -32.11
N ASP A 210 -23.49 3.31 -32.62
CA ASP A 210 -22.25 3.08 -31.88
C ASP A 210 -22.15 3.95 -30.62
N LEU A 211 -22.58 5.21 -30.69
CA LEU A 211 -22.63 6.11 -29.53
C LEU A 211 -23.66 5.66 -28.49
N ARG A 212 -24.83 5.15 -28.93
CA ARG A 212 -25.83 4.58 -28.02
C ARG A 212 -25.30 3.35 -27.30
N GLN A 213 -24.65 2.44 -28.01
CA GLN A 213 -24.03 1.26 -27.37
C GLN A 213 -22.94 1.66 -26.36
N LYS A 214 -22.11 2.65 -26.70
CA LYS A 214 -21.11 3.18 -25.74
C LYS A 214 -21.77 3.83 -24.53
N LEU A 215 -22.87 4.56 -24.74
CA LEU A 215 -23.62 5.22 -23.67
C LEU A 215 -24.29 4.20 -22.75
N GLU A 216 -24.93 3.17 -23.31
CA GLU A 216 -25.49 2.04 -22.55
C GLU A 216 -24.40 1.31 -21.75
N GLY A 217 -23.23 1.04 -22.35
CA GLY A 217 -22.10 0.44 -21.65
C GLY A 217 -21.56 1.30 -20.50
N LEU A 218 -21.48 2.63 -20.68
CA LEU A 218 -21.10 3.56 -19.62
C LEU A 218 -22.17 3.65 -18.52
N GLU A 219 -23.45 3.61 -18.86
CA GLU A 219 -24.54 3.59 -17.88
C GLU A 219 -24.53 2.32 -17.03
N GLU A 220 -24.26 1.16 -17.64
CA GLU A 220 -24.07 -0.11 -16.93
C GLU A 220 -22.85 -0.04 -15.99
N GLU A 221 -21.72 0.52 -16.45
CA GLU A 221 -20.51 0.69 -15.65
C GLU A 221 -20.74 1.65 -14.46
N ILE A 222 -21.42 2.78 -14.69
CA ILE A 222 -21.83 3.71 -13.63
C ILE A 222 -22.77 3.01 -12.64
N GLY A 223 -23.73 2.22 -13.12
CA GLY A 223 -24.63 1.42 -12.29
C GLY A 223 -23.88 0.45 -11.39
N TYR A 224 -22.92 -0.28 -11.96
CA TYR A 224 -22.03 -1.20 -11.25
C TYR A 224 -21.21 -0.48 -10.17
N HIS A 225 -20.57 0.65 -10.48
CA HIS A 225 -19.79 1.41 -9.51
C HIS A 225 -20.65 2.02 -8.41
N LYS A 226 -21.85 2.53 -8.74
CA LYS A 226 -22.82 3.02 -7.74
C LYS A 226 -23.23 1.89 -6.79
N GLN A 227 -23.49 0.69 -7.31
CA GLN A 227 -23.81 -0.49 -6.49
C GLN A 227 -22.65 -0.86 -5.56
N LYS A 228 -21.41 -0.84 -6.07
CA LYS A 228 -20.20 -1.10 -5.29
C LYS A 228 -20.00 -0.06 -4.19
N ALA A 229 -20.18 1.23 -4.49
CA ALA A 229 -20.12 2.31 -3.52
C ALA A 229 -21.20 2.19 -2.43
N MET A 230 -22.43 1.81 -2.79
CA MET A 230 -23.50 1.55 -1.82
C MET A 230 -23.13 0.39 -0.88
N ARG A 231 -22.54 -0.69 -1.39
CA ARG A 231 -22.05 -1.81 -0.56
C ARG A 231 -20.95 -1.37 0.40
N PHE A 232 -20.00 -0.54 -0.04
CA PHE A 232 -18.96 0.00 0.85
C PHE A 232 -19.54 0.87 1.96
N ARG A 233 -20.47 1.79 1.64
CA ARG A 233 -21.16 2.58 2.66
C ARG A 233 -21.89 1.69 3.66
N ALA A 234 -22.58 0.65 3.19
CA ALA A 234 -23.27 -0.28 4.07
C ALA A 234 -22.31 -1.05 5.00
N ILE A 235 -21.11 -1.42 4.53
CA ILE A 235 -20.08 -2.06 5.36
C ILE A 235 -19.57 -1.11 6.44
N ILE A 236 -19.35 0.16 6.10
CA ILE A 236 -18.84 1.18 7.03
C ILE A 236 -19.91 1.60 8.04
N GLN A 237 -21.17 1.74 7.61
CA GLN A 237 -22.27 2.21 8.45
C GLN A 237 -22.84 1.14 9.37
N LYS A 238 -22.75 -0.15 9.02
CA LYS A 238 -23.15 -1.24 9.90
C LYS A 238 -22.01 -1.52 10.88
N SER A 239 -22.26 -1.29 12.17
CA SER A 239 -21.46 -1.89 13.25
C SER A 239 -21.42 -3.39 12.97
N ASN A 240 -20.27 -3.85 12.52
CA ASN A 240 -20.08 -5.24 12.18
C ASN A 240 -19.64 -5.93 13.46
N ALA A 241 -20.55 -6.70 14.06
CA ALA A 241 -20.18 -7.60 15.12
C ALA A 241 -18.97 -8.45 14.64
N PRO A 242 -17.86 -8.46 15.40
CA PRO A 242 -16.72 -9.31 15.10
C PRO A 242 -17.14 -10.76 14.96
N VAL A 243 -16.46 -11.51 14.09
CA VAL A 243 -16.76 -12.93 13.86
C VAL A 243 -16.38 -13.73 15.11
N GLU A 244 -17.27 -14.63 15.56
CA GLU A 244 -16.98 -15.57 16.65
C GLU A 244 -15.74 -16.41 16.34
N ILE A 245 -14.93 -16.59 17.38
CA ILE A 245 -13.57 -17.08 17.30
C ILE A 245 -13.53 -18.56 17.63
N ASN A 246 -12.77 -19.33 16.86
CA ASN A 246 -12.33 -20.66 17.27
C ASN A 246 -10.81 -20.60 17.54
N ASP A 247 -10.44 -20.43 18.81
CA ASP A 247 -9.05 -20.32 19.24
C ASP A 247 -8.27 -21.63 19.00
N GLU A 248 -8.93 -22.78 19.12
CA GLU A 248 -8.32 -24.09 18.86
C GLU A 248 -7.85 -24.19 17.41
N VAL A 249 -8.69 -23.77 16.45
CA VAL A 249 -8.31 -23.79 15.03
C VAL A 249 -7.14 -22.83 14.74
N ASN A 250 -7.09 -21.68 15.40
CA ASN A 250 -5.97 -20.74 15.24
C ASN A 250 -4.67 -21.29 15.86
N ALA A 251 -4.78 -21.95 17.01
CA ALA A 251 -3.68 -22.64 17.67
C ALA A 251 -3.14 -23.79 16.80
N ASP A 252 -4.01 -24.63 16.24
CA ASP A 252 -3.65 -25.72 15.33
C ASP A 252 -2.98 -25.22 14.04
N GLU A 253 -3.54 -24.17 13.43
CA GLU A 253 -2.93 -23.55 12.25
C GLU A 253 -1.54 -23.00 12.56
N PHE A 254 -1.34 -22.39 13.73
CA PHE A 254 -0.04 -21.89 14.15
C PHE A 254 0.95 -23.01 14.49
N GLY A 255 0.50 -24.05 15.19
CA GLY A 255 1.29 -25.25 15.48
C GLY A 255 1.79 -25.93 14.21
N TRP A 256 0.90 -26.08 13.22
CA TRP A 256 1.25 -26.63 11.92
C TRP A 256 2.35 -25.84 11.21
N LEU A 257 2.37 -24.50 11.31
CA LEU A 257 3.42 -23.68 10.71
C LEU A 257 4.80 -24.03 11.30
N ARG A 258 4.87 -24.17 12.62
CA ARG A 258 6.12 -24.50 13.34
C ARG A 258 6.62 -25.89 12.96
N GLU A 259 5.74 -26.88 13.00
CA GLU A 259 6.07 -28.25 12.59
C GLU A 259 6.51 -28.33 11.13
N GLU A 260 5.89 -27.55 10.24
CA GLU A 260 6.24 -27.58 8.83
C GLU A 260 7.61 -26.94 8.56
N ILE A 261 7.98 -25.89 9.31
CA ILE A 261 9.34 -25.34 9.29
C ILE A 261 10.32 -26.44 9.70
N TYR A 262 10.10 -27.07 10.85
CA TYR A 262 10.91 -28.19 11.34
C TYR A 262 11.05 -29.28 10.27
N ARG A 263 9.93 -29.76 9.72
CA ARG A 263 9.91 -30.80 8.67
C ARG A 263 10.71 -30.39 7.44
N ILE A 264 10.54 -29.15 6.96
CA ILE A 264 11.28 -28.64 5.79
C ILE A 264 12.79 -28.62 6.06
N ILE A 265 13.21 -28.08 7.22
CA ILE A 265 14.63 -27.97 7.58
C ILE A 265 15.28 -29.35 7.65
N HIS A 266 14.72 -30.27 8.44
CA HIS A 266 15.31 -31.59 8.63
C HIS A 266 15.25 -32.46 7.36
N SER A 267 14.19 -32.37 6.55
CA SER A 267 14.06 -33.21 5.35
C SER A 267 14.89 -32.71 4.16
N SER A 268 15.10 -31.40 4.04
CA SER A 268 15.53 -30.79 2.77
C SER A 268 16.89 -30.09 2.82
N TYR A 269 17.40 -29.79 4.02
CA TYR A 269 18.65 -29.06 4.18
C TYR A 269 19.67 -29.85 4.99
N ARG A 270 20.95 -29.75 4.63
CA ARG A 270 22.08 -30.36 5.33
C ARG A 270 22.92 -29.27 5.94
N MET A 271 23.13 -29.34 7.25
CA MET A 271 23.90 -28.35 8.01
C MET A 271 25.41 -28.59 7.86
N ARG A 272 25.89 -28.50 6.63
CA ARG A 272 27.32 -28.38 6.32
C ARG A 272 27.73 -26.92 6.48
N ARG A 273 28.95 -26.69 6.94
CA ARG A 273 29.57 -25.35 6.98
C ARG A 273 29.82 -24.84 5.55
N VAL A 274 28.77 -24.35 4.91
CA VAL A 274 28.83 -23.68 3.61
C VAL A 274 28.63 -22.20 3.87
N HIS A 275 29.53 -21.37 3.35
CA HIS A 275 29.44 -19.93 3.57
C HIS A 275 28.40 -19.36 2.59
N PRO A 276 27.31 -18.74 3.07
CA PRO A 276 26.38 -18.09 2.17
C PRO A 276 27.09 -16.96 1.41
N VAL A 277 26.98 -16.97 0.09
CA VAL A 277 27.59 -15.93 -0.76
C VAL A 277 26.66 -14.72 -0.75
N ARG A 278 27.16 -13.57 -0.27
CA ARG A 278 26.44 -12.30 -0.31
C ARG A 278 26.13 -11.93 -1.77
N ARG A 279 24.85 -11.88 -2.12
CA ARG A 279 24.45 -11.60 -3.51
C ARG A 279 23.28 -10.63 -3.61
N ASN A 280 22.44 -10.49 -2.57
CA ASN A 280 21.25 -9.66 -2.65
C ASN A 280 21.29 -8.48 -1.64
N PRO A 281 21.42 -7.22 -2.12
CA PRO A 281 21.41 -6.03 -1.26
C PRO A 281 20.16 -5.91 -0.38
N ALA A 282 18.99 -6.36 -0.87
CA ALA A 282 17.74 -6.29 -0.13
C ALA A 282 17.69 -7.27 1.06
N LEU A 283 18.50 -8.32 1.04
CA LEU A 283 18.56 -9.37 2.06
C LEU A 283 19.85 -9.32 2.89
N GLN A 284 20.65 -8.27 2.77
CA GLN A 284 21.99 -8.21 3.36
C GLN A 284 22.00 -8.44 4.88
N ILE A 285 20.98 -7.97 5.60
CA ILE A 285 20.85 -8.18 7.06
C ILE A 285 20.63 -9.67 7.36
N ALA A 286 19.73 -10.32 6.62
CA ALA A 286 19.43 -11.74 6.77
C ALA A 286 20.62 -12.63 6.35
N GLU A 287 21.27 -12.31 5.23
CA GLU A 287 22.50 -12.98 4.78
C GLU A 287 23.62 -12.85 5.82
N THR A 288 23.78 -11.67 6.43
CA THR A 288 24.80 -11.43 7.45
C THR A 288 24.49 -12.19 8.74
N TYR A 289 23.22 -12.25 9.14
CA TYR A 289 22.82 -13.04 10.30
C TYR A 289 23.13 -14.53 10.09
N LEU A 290 22.73 -15.10 8.94
CA LEU A 290 23.06 -16.48 8.58
C LEU A 290 24.56 -16.70 8.58
N TYR A 291 25.33 -15.82 7.91
CA TYR A 291 26.80 -15.91 7.90
C TYR A 291 27.40 -15.96 9.32
N ASN A 292 26.87 -15.16 10.25
CA ASN A 292 27.33 -15.17 11.63
C ASN A 292 27.00 -16.49 12.35
N LEU A 293 25.82 -17.08 12.10
CA LEU A 293 25.45 -18.38 12.67
C LEU A 293 26.48 -19.47 12.33
N PHE A 294 26.92 -19.54 11.08
CA PHE A 294 27.94 -20.51 10.66
C PHE A 294 29.32 -20.26 11.27
N ASN A 295 29.61 -19.04 11.72
CA ASN A 295 30.89 -18.68 12.34
C ASN A 295 30.92 -18.88 13.86
N PHE A 296 29.79 -19.13 14.51
CA PHE A 296 29.75 -19.36 15.96
C PHE A 296 30.27 -20.73 16.39
N GLY A 297 30.67 -21.59 15.44
CA GLY A 297 31.25 -22.88 15.76
C GLY A 297 30.25 -23.92 16.28
N LEU A 298 28.96 -23.67 16.08
CA LEU A 298 27.86 -24.56 16.45
C LEU A 298 28.04 -25.96 15.85
N ASP A 299 27.54 -26.97 16.57
CA ASP A 299 27.43 -28.32 16.04
C ASP A 299 26.29 -28.45 15.02
N GLU A 300 26.13 -29.62 14.39
CA GLU A 300 25.12 -29.83 13.35
C GLU A 300 23.69 -29.63 13.89
N PHE A 301 23.41 -30.10 15.10
CA PHE A 301 22.09 -30.03 15.72
C PHE A 301 21.75 -28.61 16.17
N GLU A 302 22.68 -27.93 16.82
CA GLU A 302 22.54 -26.52 17.22
C GLU A 302 22.34 -25.62 15.99
N LEU A 303 23.02 -25.93 14.88
CA LEU A 303 22.87 -25.19 13.63
C LEU A 303 21.51 -25.47 12.97
N GLU A 304 20.99 -26.71 13.01
CA GLU A 304 19.63 -27.02 12.57
C GLU A 304 18.60 -26.19 13.33
N SER A 305 18.67 -26.19 14.67
CA SER A 305 17.82 -25.39 15.54
C SER A 305 17.96 -23.88 15.30
N ALA A 306 19.17 -23.37 15.08
CA ALA A 306 19.38 -21.95 14.77
C ALA A 306 18.78 -21.54 13.41
N ILE A 307 18.86 -22.42 12.41
CA ILE A 307 18.24 -22.18 11.09
C ILE A 307 16.71 -22.23 11.19
N GLU A 308 16.15 -23.15 11.99
CA GLU A 308 14.71 -23.18 12.28
C GLU A 308 14.24 -21.86 12.91
N ALA A 309 14.93 -21.38 13.95
CA ALA A 309 14.66 -20.09 14.59
C ALA A 309 14.75 -18.93 13.59
N PHE A 310 15.77 -18.95 12.72
CA PHE A 310 15.94 -17.94 11.67
C PHE A 310 14.76 -17.91 10.70
N VAL A 311 14.30 -19.06 10.21
CA VAL A 311 13.17 -19.14 9.29
C VAL A 311 11.90 -18.63 9.94
N PHE A 312 11.63 -19.06 11.18
CA PHE A 312 10.47 -18.58 11.92
C PHE A 312 10.52 -17.06 12.11
N GLY A 313 11.68 -16.52 12.53
CA GLY A 313 11.88 -15.08 12.66
C GLY A 313 11.70 -14.30 11.35
N HIS A 314 12.14 -14.88 10.22
CA HIS A 314 11.92 -14.26 8.90
C HIS A 314 10.44 -14.26 8.51
N LEU A 315 9.71 -15.35 8.81
CA LEU A 315 8.26 -15.43 8.62
C LEU A 315 7.51 -14.46 9.51
N ASP A 316 7.90 -14.30 10.78
CA ASP A 316 7.31 -13.33 11.70
C ASP A 316 7.52 -11.89 11.21
N LYS A 317 8.74 -11.57 10.80
CA LYS A 317 9.08 -10.24 10.31
C LYS A 317 8.39 -9.90 8.98
N SER A 318 8.10 -10.90 8.15
CA SER A 318 7.64 -10.68 6.78
C SER A 318 6.14 -10.91 6.58
N LEU A 319 5.55 -11.86 7.30
CA LEU A 319 4.18 -12.35 7.09
C LEU A 319 3.34 -12.33 8.38
N LEU A 320 3.79 -12.98 9.45
CA LEU A 320 2.94 -13.23 10.61
C LEU A 320 2.56 -11.92 11.32
N PHE A 321 1.26 -11.78 11.58
CA PHE A 321 0.65 -10.67 12.33
C PHE A 321 0.96 -9.26 11.79
N LYS A 322 1.47 -9.16 10.55
CA LYS A 322 1.72 -7.88 9.90
C LYS A 322 0.43 -7.23 9.41
N GLY A 323 0.49 -5.91 9.23
CA GLY A 323 -0.57 -5.07 8.66
C GLY A 323 -0.90 -5.42 7.22
N PHE A 324 -1.61 -6.54 7.00
CA PHE A 324 -2.12 -6.96 5.71
C PHE A 324 -3.65 -6.80 5.66
N PHE A 325 -4.14 -6.31 4.53
CA PHE A 325 -5.55 -6.13 4.19
C PHE A 325 -5.92 -6.91 2.92
N GLY A 326 -4.94 -7.48 2.23
CA GLY A 326 -5.17 -8.33 1.06
C GLY A 326 -5.28 -7.55 -0.24
N LEU A 327 -4.80 -6.30 -0.29
CA LEU A 327 -4.78 -5.49 -1.50
C LEU A 327 -3.43 -5.53 -2.22
N GLY A 328 -2.44 -6.26 -1.70
CA GLY A 328 -1.06 -6.24 -2.22
C GLY A 328 -0.89 -6.48 -3.73
N ASP A 329 -1.78 -7.24 -4.39
CA ASP A 329 -1.71 -7.52 -5.84
C ASP A 329 -2.34 -6.43 -6.71
N MET A 330 -3.31 -5.70 -6.14
CA MET A 330 -3.99 -4.59 -6.82
C MET A 330 -3.12 -3.33 -6.85
N ASP A 331 -1.99 -3.36 -6.13
CA ASP A 331 -1.43 -2.18 -5.49
C ASP A 331 0.03 -1.88 -5.81
N GLU A 332 0.68 -2.65 -6.70
CA GLU A 332 2.07 -2.35 -7.10
C GLU A 332 2.23 -0.91 -7.65
N SER A 333 1.16 -0.26 -8.11
CA SER A 333 1.16 1.13 -8.58
C SER A 333 0.44 2.17 -7.69
N LEU A 334 -0.37 1.75 -6.71
CA LEU A 334 -1.28 2.66 -5.97
C LEU A 334 -0.91 2.89 -4.49
N GLY A 335 -0.09 2.02 -3.89
CA GLY A 335 0.39 2.17 -2.51
C GLY A 335 -0.68 2.12 -1.40
N MET A 336 -1.88 1.61 -1.69
CA MET A 336 -2.98 1.37 -0.75
C MET A 336 -2.63 0.46 0.42
N GLU A 337 -2.02 -0.70 0.20
CA GLU A 337 -1.67 -1.65 1.26
C GLU A 337 -0.61 -1.04 2.21
N PRO A 338 0.51 -0.45 1.73
CA PRO A 338 1.40 0.34 2.58
C PRO A 338 0.69 1.51 3.27
N GLY A 339 -0.20 2.23 2.57
CA GLY A 339 -0.93 3.37 3.11
C GLY A 339 -1.85 2.99 4.28
N LEU A 340 -2.63 1.91 4.12
CA LEU A 340 -3.50 1.37 5.17
C LEU A 340 -2.70 0.85 6.37
N ARG A 341 -1.56 0.20 6.11
CA ARG A 341 -0.65 -0.24 7.18
C ARG A 341 -0.08 0.93 7.97
N ASN A 342 0.36 1.98 7.28
CA ASN A 342 0.88 3.19 7.93
C ASN A 342 -0.21 3.91 8.72
N PHE A 343 -1.42 3.98 8.17
CA PHE A 343 -2.57 4.55 8.86
C PHE A 343 -2.92 3.78 10.13
N GLU A 344 -2.98 2.44 10.07
CA GLU A 344 -3.19 1.61 11.25
C GLU A 344 -2.08 1.80 12.30
N SER A 345 -0.82 1.90 11.85
CA SER A 345 0.31 2.13 12.76
C SER A 345 0.16 3.48 13.47
N MET A 346 -0.18 4.53 12.72
CA MET A 346 -0.47 5.86 13.26
C MET A 346 -1.67 5.87 14.22
N LEU A 347 -2.72 5.07 13.96
CA LEU A 347 -3.84 4.92 14.89
C LEU A 347 -3.40 4.27 16.19
N ASN A 348 -2.63 3.18 16.14
CA ASN A 348 -2.13 2.51 17.34
C ASN A 348 -1.19 3.40 18.15
N GLU A 349 -0.39 4.24 17.50
CA GLU A 349 0.54 5.17 18.18
C GLU A 349 -0.20 6.34 18.86
N ASN A 350 -1.23 6.90 18.22
CA ASN A 350 -1.95 8.07 18.75
C ASN A 350 -3.10 7.70 19.69
N HIS A 351 -3.66 6.50 19.55
CA HIS A 351 -4.83 6.03 20.29
C HIS A 351 -4.61 4.60 20.81
N PRO A 352 -3.63 4.38 21.70
CA PRO A 352 -3.29 3.05 22.19
C PRO A 352 -4.41 2.39 23.00
N ASP A 353 -5.39 3.16 23.48
CA ASP A 353 -6.55 2.73 24.25
C ASP A 353 -7.77 2.36 23.39
N GLN A 354 -7.80 2.71 22.10
CA GLN A 354 -8.94 2.51 21.20
C GLN A 354 -8.88 1.17 20.44
N HIS A 355 -8.61 0.07 21.17
CA HIS A 355 -8.44 -1.24 20.56
C HIS A 355 -9.69 -1.74 19.84
N ILE A 356 -10.88 -1.46 20.37
CA ILE A 356 -12.16 -1.88 19.79
C ILE A 356 -12.40 -1.18 18.47
N GLU A 357 -12.23 0.15 18.43
CA GLU A 357 -12.42 0.98 17.24
C GLU A 357 -11.41 0.61 16.14
N ILE A 358 -10.16 0.34 16.52
CA ILE A 358 -9.13 -0.13 15.59
C ILE A 358 -9.49 -1.51 15.01
N ALA A 359 -10.03 -2.42 15.82
CA ALA A 359 -10.48 -3.74 15.36
C ALA A 359 -11.70 -3.65 14.42
N GLU A 360 -12.66 -2.77 14.73
CA GLU A 360 -13.81 -2.48 13.86
C GLU A 360 -13.37 -1.88 12.52
N TRP A 361 -12.47 -0.88 12.55
CA TRP A 361 -11.89 -0.28 11.36
C TRP A 361 -11.16 -1.33 10.50
N ARG A 362 -10.35 -2.19 11.12
CA ARG A 362 -9.62 -3.25 10.43
C ARG A 362 -10.59 -4.23 9.77
N THR A 363 -11.62 -4.67 10.49
CA THR A 363 -12.65 -5.59 9.99
C THR A 363 -13.41 -4.99 8.80
N ALA A 364 -13.83 -3.73 8.90
CA ALA A 364 -14.49 -3.02 7.81
C ALA A 364 -13.56 -2.88 6.59
N THR A 365 -12.30 -2.50 6.81
CA THR A 365 -11.29 -2.36 5.76
C THR A 365 -11.03 -3.68 5.04
N MET A 366 -10.88 -4.79 5.77
CA MET A 366 -10.70 -6.12 5.19
C MET A 366 -11.92 -6.60 4.40
N LYS A 367 -13.15 -6.30 4.86
CA LYS A 367 -14.38 -6.57 4.10
C LYS A 367 -14.43 -5.77 2.80
N CYS A 368 -14.07 -4.49 2.85
CA CYS A 368 -13.95 -3.66 1.66
C CYS A 368 -12.88 -4.20 0.70
N ALA A 369 -11.72 -4.61 1.22
CA ALA A 369 -10.65 -5.17 0.42
C ALA A 369 -11.07 -6.44 -0.32
N LYS A 370 -11.81 -7.35 0.34
CA LYS A 370 -12.39 -8.55 -0.30
C LYS A 370 -13.31 -8.23 -1.49
N LEU A 371 -14.04 -7.09 -1.46
CA LEU A 371 -14.87 -6.66 -2.59
C LEU A 371 -14.08 -5.96 -3.72
N LEU A 372 -12.87 -5.49 -3.41
CA LEU A 372 -11.96 -4.92 -4.40
C LEU A 372 -11.18 -6.00 -5.13
N GLN A 373 -10.88 -7.12 -4.48
CA GLN A 373 -10.21 -8.25 -5.11
C GLN A 373 -11.02 -8.77 -6.30
N PRO A 374 -10.36 -9.08 -7.44
CA PRO A 374 -11.01 -9.73 -8.57
C PRO A 374 -11.52 -11.11 -8.15
N VAL A 375 -12.69 -11.51 -8.67
CA VAL A 375 -13.32 -12.82 -8.37
C VAL A 375 -12.40 -14.00 -8.73
N ASN A 376 -11.59 -13.83 -9.78
CA ASN A 376 -10.55 -14.75 -10.18
C ASN A 376 -9.24 -13.97 -10.30
N PRO A 377 -8.45 -13.84 -9.23
CA PRO A 377 -7.14 -13.21 -9.34
C PRO A 377 -6.28 -14.04 -10.29
N SER A 378 -5.85 -13.43 -11.38
CA SER A 378 -4.97 -14.06 -12.38
C SER A 378 -3.59 -14.41 -11.82
N ARG A 379 -3.23 -13.85 -10.66
CA ARG A 379 -1.98 -14.09 -9.96
C ARG A 379 -2.26 -14.32 -8.46
N PRO A 380 -1.63 -15.33 -7.82
CA PRO A 380 -1.73 -15.48 -6.38
C PRO A 380 -1.05 -14.31 -5.63
N PRO A 381 -1.40 -14.07 -4.35
CA PRO A 381 -0.83 -12.99 -3.55
C PRO A 381 0.70 -12.88 -3.60
N GLY A 382 1.21 -11.74 -4.04
CA GLY A 382 2.63 -11.45 -4.20
C GLY A 382 3.49 -11.63 -2.93
N PRO A 383 3.04 -11.24 -1.72
CA PRO A 383 3.89 -11.25 -0.53
C PRO A 383 4.41 -12.63 -0.15
N TYR A 384 3.57 -13.66 -0.18
CA TYR A 384 3.97 -15.00 0.27
C TYR A 384 4.91 -15.69 -0.74
N ILE A 385 4.70 -15.46 -2.04
CA ILE A 385 5.60 -15.98 -3.09
C ILE A 385 6.98 -15.33 -2.95
N ARG A 386 7.02 -14.02 -2.71
CA ARG A 386 8.27 -13.29 -2.48
C ARG A 386 9.03 -13.86 -1.29
N VAL A 387 8.38 -14.00 -0.14
CA VAL A 387 9.01 -14.52 1.09
C VAL A 387 9.47 -15.97 0.91
N ALA A 388 8.68 -16.81 0.24
CA ALA A 388 9.09 -18.18 -0.09
C ALA A 388 10.37 -18.21 -0.95
N ARG A 389 10.49 -17.30 -1.94
CA ARG A 389 11.69 -17.19 -2.79
C ARG A 389 12.89 -16.68 -2.01
N GLU A 390 12.69 -15.71 -1.11
CA GLU A 390 13.74 -15.21 -0.22
C GLU A 390 14.28 -16.33 0.67
N LEU A 391 13.40 -17.12 1.30
CA LEU A 391 13.79 -18.27 2.13
C LEU A 391 14.55 -19.33 1.32
N MET A 392 14.04 -19.69 0.14
CA MET A 392 14.73 -20.62 -0.75
C MET A 392 16.13 -20.10 -1.12
N TRP A 393 16.25 -18.82 -1.46
CA TRP A 393 17.52 -18.19 -1.80
C TRP A 393 18.50 -18.15 -0.64
N LEU A 394 18.03 -17.76 0.56
CA LEU A 394 18.84 -17.65 1.77
C LEU A 394 19.40 -19.01 2.21
N LEU A 395 18.63 -20.08 2.01
CA LEU A 395 18.99 -21.44 2.41
C LEU A 395 19.55 -22.30 1.27
N ASP A 396 19.62 -21.76 0.04
CA ASP A 396 20.17 -22.44 -1.15
C ASP A 396 21.53 -23.13 -0.90
N PRO A 397 22.49 -22.51 -0.18
CA PRO A 397 23.79 -23.15 0.09
C PRO A 397 23.72 -24.45 0.91
N LEU A 398 22.58 -24.72 1.56
CA LEU A 398 22.36 -25.85 2.46
C LEU A 398 21.53 -26.96 1.81
N LEU A 399 21.07 -26.80 0.57
CA LEU A 399 20.18 -27.75 -0.09
C LEU A 399 20.82 -29.14 -0.24
N LYS A 400 20.05 -30.19 0.07
CA LYS A 400 20.46 -31.60 -0.08
C LYS A 400 20.31 -32.14 -1.50
N HIS A 401 19.46 -31.50 -2.31
CA HIS A 401 18.67 -32.19 -3.32
C HIS A 401 18.96 -31.76 -4.77
N SER A 402 18.47 -32.55 -5.72
CA SER A 402 18.52 -32.31 -7.17
C SER A 402 17.46 -31.30 -7.64
N GLN A 403 17.57 -30.80 -8.89
CA GLN A 403 16.69 -29.73 -9.41
C GLN A 403 15.18 -30.04 -9.30
N ASN A 404 14.74 -31.28 -9.50
CA ASN A 404 13.32 -31.65 -9.44
C ASN A 404 12.75 -31.62 -8.01
N GLU A 405 13.59 -31.88 -7.01
CA GLU A 405 13.23 -31.82 -5.60
C GLU A 405 13.20 -30.37 -5.10
N THR A 406 13.97 -29.47 -5.73
CA THR A 406 13.92 -28.02 -5.50
C THR A 406 12.56 -27.42 -5.84
N ASP A 407 11.90 -27.86 -6.91
CA ASP A 407 10.56 -27.39 -7.28
C ASP A 407 9.49 -27.83 -6.25
N GLN A 408 9.58 -29.07 -5.76
CA GLN A 408 8.69 -29.56 -4.70
C GLN A 408 8.90 -28.80 -3.39
N LEU A 409 10.16 -28.54 -3.04
CA LEU A 409 10.51 -27.73 -1.88
C LEU A 409 10.01 -26.30 -2.01
N MET A 410 10.07 -25.71 -3.21
CA MET A 410 9.49 -24.38 -3.47
C MET A 410 7.98 -24.40 -3.27
N GLY A 411 7.30 -25.46 -3.71
CA GLY A 411 5.88 -25.67 -3.43
C GLY A 411 5.56 -25.73 -1.93
N ARG A 412 6.39 -26.42 -1.14
CA ARG A 412 6.25 -26.46 0.33
C ARG A 412 6.47 -25.08 0.98
N TRP A 413 7.51 -24.35 0.59
CA TRP A 413 7.73 -22.98 1.06
C TRP A 413 6.56 -22.06 0.72
N GLN A 414 6.04 -22.14 -0.51
CA GLN A 414 4.87 -21.36 -0.91
C GLN A 414 3.62 -21.73 -0.09
N ALA A 415 3.38 -23.01 0.16
CA ALA A 415 2.26 -23.47 0.98
C ALA A 415 2.38 -22.99 2.43
N LEU A 416 3.58 -23.05 3.02
CA LEU A 416 3.88 -22.53 4.34
C LEU A 416 3.62 -21.02 4.42
N CYS A 417 4.22 -20.24 3.53
CA CYS A 417 4.06 -18.78 3.49
C CYS A 417 2.59 -18.38 3.22
N MET A 418 1.89 -19.11 2.36
CA MET A 418 0.47 -18.89 2.10
C MET A 418 -0.38 -19.13 3.36
N LYS A 419 -0.13 -20.22 4.09
CA LYS A 419 -0.84 -20.51 5.35
C LYS A 419 -0.53 -19.45 6.41
N ALA A 420 0.72 -19.00 6.53
CA ALA A 420 1.10 -17.90 7.43
C ALA A 420 0.35 -16.59 7.11
N LEU A 421 0.26 -16.24 5.81
CA LEU A 421 -0.49 -15.06 5.36
C LEU A 421 -2.00 -15.23 5.62
N LYS A 422 -2.57 -16.40 5.34
CA LYS A 422 -3.99 -16.70 5.60
C LYS A 422 -4.31 -16.61 7.09
N LEU A 423 -3.48 -17.19 7.95
CA LEU A 423 -3.62 -17.09 9.40
C LEU A 423 -3.58 -15.64 9.84
N THR A 424 -2.61 -14.85 9.36
CA THR A 424 -2.50 -13.41 9.65
C THR A 424 -3.76 -12.65 9.25
N MET A 425 -4.27 -12.88 8.04
CA MET A 425 -5.51 -12.26 7.56
C MET A 425 -6.72 -12.71 8.39
N LYS A 426 -6.77 -13.98 8.80
CA LYS A 426 -7.85 -14.55 9.58
C LYS A 426 -7.91 -13.94 10.99
N VAL A 427 -6.80 -13.97 11.73
CA VAL A 427 -6.72 -13.44 13.10
C VAL A 427 -6.94 -11.93 13.16
N ARG A 428 -6.56 -11.21 12.10
CA ARG A 428 -6.81 -9.77 11.97
C ARG A 428 -8.28 -9.42 11.78
N ASN A 429 -9.12 -10.34 11.35
CA ASN A 429 -10.54 -10.11 11.17
C ASN A 429 -11.36 -10.33 12.46
N TYR A 430 -10.69 -10.61 13.58
CA TYR A 430 -11.30 -10.80 14.90
C TYR A 430 -11.24 -9.53 15.75
N LYS A 431 -12.09 -9.48 16.79
CA LYS A 431 -12.12 -8.40 17.78
C LYS A 431 -10.80 -8.35 18.57
N ASP A 432 -10.38 -9.53 19.01
CA ASP A 432 -9.21 -9.70 19.87
C ASP A 432 -7.90 -9.49 19.10
N VAL A 433 -6.88 -9.05 19.82
CA VAL A 433 -5.57 -8.80 19.25
C VAL A 433 -4.70 -10.04 19.43
N TYR A 434 -4.38 -10.69 18.32
CA TYR A 434 -3.43 -11.81 18.29
C TYR A 434 -2.02 -11.30 18.01
N ARG A 435 -1.04 -11.83 18.74
CA ARG A 435 0.38 -11.52 18.53
C ARG A 435 1.23 -12.78 18.57
N CYS A 436 2.38 -12.70 17.90
CA CYS A 436 3.48 -13.62 18.09
C CYS A 436 4.47 -12.97 19.07
N GLU A 437 4.73 -13.62 20.20
CA GLU A 437 5.70 -13.15 21.19
C GLU A 437 6.87 -14.10 21.26
N ILE A 438 8.03 -13.63 20.82
CA ILE A 438 9.27 -14.41 20.79
C ILE A 438 10.06 -14.05 22.05
N PRO A 439 10.31 -15.00 22.98
CA PRO A 439 11.12 -14.72 24.15
C PRO A 439 12.57 -14.43 23.74
N LEU A 440 13.23 -13.55 24.50
CA LEU A 440 14.60 -13.14 24.22
C LEU A 440 15.60 -14.12 24.84
N PRO A 441 16.78 -14.29 24.22
CA PRO A 441 17.90 -14.98 24.86
C PRO A 441 18.21 -14.39 26.24
N GLY A 442 18.26 -15.25 27.26
CA GLY A 442 18.50 -14.88 28.65
C GLY A 442 17.23 -14.66 29.48
N ASP A 443 16.04 -14.62 28.87
CA ASP A 443 14.78 -14.58 29.61
C ASP A 443 14.63 -15.84 30.48
N VAL A 444 14.00 -15.71 31.65
CA VAL A 444 13.70 -16.84 32.54
C VAL A 444 12.20 -17.07 32.58
N LEU A 445 11.79 -18.24 32.12
CA LEU A 445 10.38 -18.66 32.04
C LEU A 445 10.16 -19.94 32.83
N LYS A 446 8.93 -20.14 33.32
CA LYS A 446 8.58 -21.38 34.04
C LYS A 446 8.33 -22.52 33.06
N ASP A 447 8.53 -23.76 33.50
CA ASP A 447 8.29 -24.97 32.68
C ASP A 447 6.86 -25.03 32.11
N ASN A 448 5.86 -24.50 32.82
CA ASN A 448 4.48 -24.47 32.33
C ASN A 448 4.21 -23.37 31.29
N GLU A 449 5.14 -22.45 31.06
CA GLU A 449 5.01 -21.31 30.13
C GLU A 449 5.69 -21.57 28.78
N ILE A 450 6.49 -22.63 28.65
CA ILE A 450 7.30 -22.95 27.48
C ILE A 450 7.13 -24.41 27.03
N ASP A 451 7.43 -24.67 25.76
CA ASP A 451 7.68 -26.03 25.26
C ASP A 451 9.18 -26.15 24.95
N ILE A 452 9.88 -27.07 25.62
CA ILE A 452 11.33 -27.24 25.50
C ILE A 452 11.61 -28.26 24.39
N GLN A 453 12.38 -27.87 23.36
CA GLN A 453 12.83 -28.80 22.32
C GLN A 453 14.11 -29.53 22.73
N SER A 454 15.07 -28.76 23.25
CA SER A 454 16.41 -29.23 23.56
C SER A 454 17.08 -28.32 24.57
N GLU A 455 18.21 -28.80 25.06
CA GLU A 455 18.91 -28.26 26.21
C GLU A 455 20.41 -28.13 25.88
N ILE A 456 20.95 -26.91 25.98
CA ILE A 456 22.35 -26.60 25.66
C ILE A 456 23.18 -26.53 26.94
N HIS A 457 24.30 -27.23 26.90
CA HIS A 457 25.29 -27.22 27.97
C HIS A 457 26.34 -26.13 27.67
N SER A 458 26.33 -25.04 28.43
CA SER A 458 27.36 -23.99 28.33
C SER A 458 28.21 -23.94 29.61
N GLU A 459 29.54 -23.85 29.48
CA GLU A 459 30.45 -23.71 30.64
C GLU A 459 30.20 -22.42 31.45
N ASN A 460 29.56 -21.41 30.84
CA ASN A 460 29.15 -20.17 31.49
C ASN A 460 27.79 -20.24 32.21
N CYS A 461 27.16 -21.42 32.31
CA CYS A 461 25.82 -21.60 32.89
C CYS A 461 25.70 -21.21 34.37
N LYS A 462 26.81 -21.04 35.11
CA LYS A 462 26.77 -20.63 36.53
C LYS A 462 26.04 -19.30 36.77
N LYS A 463 26.01 -18.39 35.79
CA LYS A 463 25.26 -17.12 35.89
C LYS A 463 23.75 -17.26 35.65
N TYR A 464 23.32 -18.34 34.99
CA TYR A 464 21.94 -18.55 34.54
C TYR A 464 21.19 -19.59 35.39
N ALA A 465 21.89 -20.14 36.38
CA ALA A 465 21.48 -21.19 37.28
C ALA A 465 20.67 -20.69 38.50
N GLU A 466 20.84 -19.43 38.89
CA GLU A 466 20.34 -18.90 40.18
C GLU A 466 18.86 -18.50 40.18
N LEU A 467 18.11 -18.70 39.09
CA LEU A 467 16.75 -18.19 38.93
C LEU A 467 15.72 -19.34 38.91
N ASN A 468 14.60 -19.17 39.63
CA ASN A 468 13.49 -20.15 39.71
C ASN A 468 12.75 -20.30 38.36
N GLY A 469 13.39 -20.91 37.37
CA GLY A 469 12.85 -21.15 36.03
C GLY A 469 13.93 -21.62 35.05
N ARG A 470 13.55 -21.83 33.79
CA ARG A 470 14.46 -22.19 32.70
C ARG A 470 14.95 -20.93 32.00
N THR A 471 16.27 -20.79 31.89
CA THR A 471 16.87 -19.70 31.12
C THR A 471 16.81 -20.05 29.63
N ILE A 472 16.19 -19.19 28.82
CA ILE A 472 16.09 -19.33 27.37
C ILE A 472 17.44 -19.08 26.72
N ALA A 473 17.95 -20.04 25.96
CA ALA A 473 19.11 -19.83 25.09
C ALA A 473 18.67 -19.08 23.82
N TYR A 474 17.63 -19.58 23.16
CA TYR A 474 16.95 -18.92 22.05
C TYR A 474 15.59 -19.57 21.79
N ALA A 475 14.72 -18.85 21.06
CA ALA A 475 13.41 -19.34 20.65
C ALA A 475 13.44 -19.89 19.22
N LEU A 476 12.91 -21.08 19.04
CA LEU A 476 12.68 -21.71 17.72
C LEU A 476 11.39 -21.19 17.10
N SER A 477 10.37 -20.99 17.93
CA SER A 477 9.15 -20.28 17.57
C SER A 477 8.59 -19.47 18.74
N GLY A 478 7.93 -18.37 18.41
CA GLY A 478 7.27 -17.52 19.39
C GLY A 478 5.96 -18.11 19.89
N ALA A 479 5.43 -17.56 20.98
CA ALA A 479 4.13 -17.88 21.52
C ALA A 479 3.02 -17.23 20.68
N LEU A 480 1.93 -17.95 20.43
CA LEU A 480 0.69 -17.34 19.95
C LEU A 480 -0.09 -16.86 21.16
N VAL A 481 -0.27 -15.56 21.26
CA VAL A 481 -0.97 -14.92 22.37
C VAL A 481 -2.18 -14.14 21.88
N LYS A 482 -3.21 -14.10 22.70
CA LYS A 482 -4.44 -13.35 22.49
C LYS A 482 -4.62 -12.34 23.60
N TYR A 483 -4.95 -11.12 23.21
CA TYR A 483 -5.34 -10.03 24.10
C TYR A 483 -6.81 -9.70 23.83
N SER A 484 -7.65 -9.76 24.86
CA SER A 484 -9.06 -9.41 24.74
C SER A 484 -9.19 -7.92 24.40
N ALA A 485 -10.09 -7.57 23.50
CA ALA A 485 -10.36 -6.16 23.24
C ALA A 485 -11.02 -5.45 24.44
N GLU A 486 -11.68 -6.20 25.32
CA GLU A 486 -12.32 -5.68 26.55
C GLU A 486 -11.32 -5.59 27.71
N GLU A 487 -10.36 -6.50 27.75
CA GLU A 487 -9.28 -6.54 28.74
C GLU A 487 -7.92 -6.62 28.02
N PRO A 488 -7.40 -5.48 27.53
CA PRO A 488 -6.16 -5.45 26.72
C PRO A 488 -4.92 -5.90 27.48
N GLU A 489 -4.96 -5.83 28.82
CA GLU A 489 -3.90 -6.32 29.72
C GLU A 489 -4.01 -7.84 29.94
N GLY A 490 -5.18 -8.43 29.67
CA GLY A 490 -5.47 -9.85 29.81
C GLY A 490 -4.80 -10.66 28.70
N LYS A 491 -3.64 -11.26 29.03
CA LYS A 491 -2.89 -12.13 28.12
C LYS A 491 -3.35 -13.58 28.24
N VAL A 492 -3.81 -14.16 27.14
CA VAL A 492 -4.08 -15.60 27.02
C VAL A 492 -3.08 -16.23 26.06
N VAL A 493 -2.28 -17.18 26.55
CA VAL A 493 -1.34 -17.95 25.72
C VAL A 493 -2.10 -19.11 25.09
N LEU A 494 -2.25 -19.09 23.76
CA LEU A 494 -2.92 -20.15 23.01
C LEU A 494 -1.94 -21.25 22.60
N VAL A 495 -0.72 -20.86 22.22
CA VAL A 495 0.38 -21.80 21.94
C VAL A 495 1.63 -21.25 22.60
N LYS A 496 2.27 -22.05 23.45
CA LYS A 496 3.51 -21.69 24.15
C LYS A 496 4.66 -21.49 23.15
N PRO A 497 5.71 -20.72 23.48
CA PRO A 497 6.87 -20.63 22.60
C PRO A 497 7.64 -21.96 22.63
N TRP A 498 8.19 -22.34 21.47
CA TRP A 498 9.08 -23.51 21.36
C TRP A 498 10.52 -23.01 21.49
N VAL A 499 11.25 -23.50 22.50
CA VAL A 499 12.52 -22.91 22.91
C VAL A 499 13.62 -23.94 23.13
N VAL A 500 14.86 -23.46 23.06
CA VAL A 500 16.05 -24.15 23.54
C VAL A 500 16.51 -23.48 24.82
N THR A 501 16.77 -24.27 25.87
CA THR A 501 17.11 -23.76 27.20
C THR A 501 18.55 -24.08 27.58
N HIS A 502 19.13 -23.30 28.49
CA HIS A 502 20.38 -23.65 29.13
C HIS A 502 20.17 -24.67 30.25
N VAL A 503 21.01 -25.69 30.31
CA VAL A 503 20.97 -26.70 31.37
C VAL A 503 21.60 -26.15 32.64
N HIS A 504 20.95 -26.37 33.78
CA HIS A 504 21.53 -26.06 35.08
C HIS A 504 22.69 -27.02 35.38
N PRO A 505 23.89 -26.54 35.74
CA PRO A 505 25.07 -27.41 35.93
C PRO A 505 24.88 -28.50 37.01
N ASP A 506 23.97 -28.27 37.97
CA ASP A 506 23.67 -29.22 39.06
C ASP A 506 22.57 -30.26 38.75
N GLU A 507 21.91 -30.23 37.58
CA GLU A 507 20.89 -31.23 37.18
C GLU A 507 21.50 -32.52 36.60
N ARG A 508 22.83 -32.65 36.56
CA ARG A 508 23.51 -33.93 36.28
C ARG A 508 23.49 -34.84 37.51
N LYS A 509 22.40 -35.57 37.72
CA LYS A 509 22.41 -36.79 38.55
C LYS A 509 21.75 -37.96 37.84
#